data_AF-D8QGV2-F1
#
_entry.id   AF-D8QGV2-F1
#
_cell.length_a   1.000
_cell.length_b   1.000
_cell.length_c   1.000
_cell.angle_alpha   90.00
_cell.angle_beta   90.00
_cell.angle_gamma   90.00
#
_symmetry.space_group_name_H-M   'P 1'
#
loop_
_entity.id
_entity.type
_entity.pdbx_description
1 polymer ?
#
loop_
_entity_poly.entity_id
_entity_poly.type
_entity_poly.pdbx_seq_one_letter_code
_entity_poly.pdbx_strand_id
1 'polypeptide(L)'
;MTIGRDSSSQTSCLFNEDALINRLLPPELLATIMILSIGQDWHEKRPFMEPLAFSRVCRYWRSVCLNTPQIWSSISYGGLYPDGVRNDKLDGYTPLMWRSGAVELAALREQLRRSGTLPLDIVIGRYHDDDNAPAGVGRKLHEDDNFIYLWRTVFRELPRWRTVSLVLDDHLRCAAPKPFDCALKAPILEEATIICSHGYGDRIDFRWLARAQALRRLHLLQTPSPSRIQLPWEGLTHLTLDLRSVEETTLYDCFEVLPRCVALEHLRIAVGTGGYPGLESPVVLPSLRSLVLDRASSLCQCICAPKLEYLACYMRPFWRPFALTQSLIELARRGPGLQGLQELVLVFQQDPASVRVQSAAALGAFFVTLQISPGSPVDLPSELEEHTLDELLELLPALECLDLTTDDLGRVDLANLRVASSLRDLAIEGDLSEKSLADLRALFADGGLRNLTNLTLRQTNISKGFSTGYEGLVAALGQRGVTVETLNVGRGDCNGQRPVDDSLWSDEVQAPSCIPM
;
A
#
# COMPACT_ATOMS: atom_id res chain seq x y z
N MET A 1 50.27 -64.76 11.15
CA MET A 1 49.37 -63.75 11.75
C MET A 1 48.86 -62.89 10.61
N THR A 2 47.69 -63.22 10.10
CA THR A 2 47.13 -62.72 8.84
C THR A 2 45.95 -61.84 9.22
N ILE A 3 46.04 -60.53 8.99
CA ILE A 3 44.95 -59.58 9.27
C ILE A 3 44.25 -59.31 7.95
N GLY A 4 43.02 -59.82 7.84
CA GLY A 4 42.13 -59.63 6.70
C GLY A 4 41.57 -58.21 6.63
N ARG A 5 41.52 -57.68 5.41
CA ARG A 5 40.73 -56.50 5.03
C ARG A 5 39.38 -57.02 4.54
N ASP A 6 38.32 -56.80 5.31
CA ASP A 6 36.93 -56.89 4.86
C ASP A 6 36.13 -55.77 5.53
N SER A 7 36.03 -54.63 4.85
CA SER A 7 35.18 -53.50 5.25
C SER A 7 34.85 -52.59 4.07
N SER A 8 34.28 -53.15 3.00
CA SER A 8 33.83 -52.39 1.83
C SER A 8 32.57 -52.97 1.19
N SER A 9 31.47 -53.10 1.95
CA SER A 9 30.21 -53.62 1.38
C SER A 9 28.89 -53.13 2.03
N GLN A 10 28.87 -52.06 2.84
CA GLN A 10 27.61 -51.60 3.46
C GLN A 10 27.05 -50.23 3.02
N THR A 11 27.70 -49.51 2.09
CA THR A 11 27.18 -48.21 1.60
C THR A 11 26.29 -48.30 0.35
N SER A 12 25.96 -49.49 -0.14
CA SER A 12 25.30 -49.64 -1.45
C SER A 12 23.76 -49.64 -1.44
N CYS A 13 23.10 -49.52 -0.28
CA CYS A 13 21.63 -49.70 -0.20
C CYS A 13 20.81 -48.40 -0.09
N LEU A 14 21.44 -47.23 0.14
CA LEU A 14 20.72 -45.94 0.27
C LEU A 14 20.59 -45.18 -1.07
N PHE A 15 21.13 -45.70 -2.18
CA PHE A 15 21.17 -45.01 -3.47
C PHE A 15 19.95 -45.24 -4.39
N ASN A 16 18.85 -45.84 -3.89
CA ASN A 16 17.66 -46.12 -4.72
C ASN A 16 16.39 -45.34 -4.34
N GLU A 17 16.41 -44.56 -3.26
CA GLU A 17 15.25 -43.72 -2.89
C GLU A 17 15.10 -42.51 -3.85
N ASP A 18 16.20 -41.92 -4.30
CA ASP A 18 16.20 -40.85 -5.31
C ASP A 18 15.65 -41.32 -6.67
N ALA A 19 15.82 -42.60 -7.00
CA ALA A 19 15.29 -43.18 -8.23
C ALA A 19 13.76 -43.41 -8.15
N LEU A 20 13.21 -43.60 -6.94
CA LEU A 20 11.78 -43.80 -6.72
C LEU A 20 11.02 -42.48 -6.84
N ILE A 21 11.47 -41.42 -6.17
CA ILE A 21 10.79 -40.10 -6.22
C ILE A 21 10.72 -39.58 -7.67
N ASN A 22 11.79 -39.74 -8.45
CA ASN A 22 11.85 -39.30 -9.85
C ASN A 22 11.00 -40.14 -10.83
N ARG A 23 10.53 -41.33 -10.42
CA ARG A 23 9.67 -42.20 -11.24
C ARG A 23 8.21 -42.19 -10.80
N LEU A 24 7.93 -41.80 -9.56
CA LEU A 24 6.60 -41.87 -8.96
C LEU A 24 5.79 -40.60 -9.12
N LEU A 25 6.43 -39.44 -9.24
CA LEU A 25 5.73 -38.17 -9.44
C LEU A 25 5.51 -37.89 -10.94
N PRO A 26 4.25 -37.88 -11.42
CA PRO A 26 3.92 -37.39 -12.74
C PRO A 26 4.42 -35.94 -12.91
N PRO A 27 4.80 -35.54 -14.15
CA PRO A 27 5.35 -34.22 -14.39
C PRO A 27 4.37 -33.10 -14.01
N GLU A 28 3.07 -33.33 -14.06
CA GLU A 28 2.02 -32.36 -13.70
C GLU A 28 2.01 -32.06 -12.19
N LEU A 29 2.15 -33.11 -11.35
CA LEU A 29 2.24 -32.93 -9.89
C LEU A 29 3.54 -32.24 -9.52
N LEU A 30 4.65 -32.62 -10.17
CA LEU A 30 5.93 -31.98 -9.94
C LEU A 30 5.92 -30.50 -10.36
N ALA A 31 5.31 -30.18 -11.50
CA ALA A 31 5.10 -28.80 -11.95
C ALA A 31 4.26 -27.99 -10.95
N THR A 32 3.20 -28.59 -10.42
CA THR A 32 2.35 -27.95 -9.39
C THR A 32 3.16 -27.67 -8.12
N ILE A 33 3.93 -28.65 -7.64
CA ILE A 33 4.83 -28.48 -6.49
C ILE A 33 5.83 -27.36 -6.76
N MET A 34 6.45 -27.32 -7.95
CA MET A 34 7.38 -26.26 -8.32
C MET A 34 6.70 -24.89 -8.28
N ILE A 35 5.52 -24.73 -8.88
CA ILE A 35 4.79 -23.44 -8.90
C ILE A 35 4.47 -22.97 -7.47
N LEU A 36 4.01 -23.87 -6.60
CA LEU A 36 3.68 -23.54 -5.21
C LEU A 36 4.92 -23.28 -4.34
N SER A 37 6.08 -23.86 -4.69
CA SER A 37 7.31 -23.73 -3.91
C SER A 37 8.19 -22.56 -4.37
N ILE A 38 7.96 -22.09 -5.59
CA ILE A 38 8.54 -20.87 -6.10
C ILE A 38 7.75 -19.73 -5.40
N GLY A 39 8.31 -19.18 -4.30
CA GLY A 39 7.67 -18.11 -3.52
C GLY A 39 7.27 -16.93 -4.41
N GLN A 40 6.27 -16.15 -4.00
CA GLN A 40 5.66 -15.13 -4.86
C GLN A 40 6.71 -14.20 -5.48
N ASP A 41 7.73 -13.79 -4.73
CA ASP A 41 8.75 -12.82 -5.15
C ASP A 41 9.86 -13.39 -6.04
N TRP A 42 9.77 -14.66 -6.45
CA TRP A 42 10.83 -15.28 -7.25
C TRP A 42 11.10 -14.54 -8.56
N HIS A 43 10.08 -13.92 -9.14
CA HIS A 43 10.18 -13.24 -10.42
C HIS A 43 10.99 -11.95 -10.28
N GLU A 44 11.02 -11.34 -9.08
CA GLU A 44 11.92 -10.22 -8.76
C GLU A 44 13.39 -10.62 -8.89
N LYS A 45 13.70 -11.90 -8.63
CA LYS A 45 15.00 -12.49 -8.92
C LYS A 45 15.08 -12.74 -10.43
N ARG A 46 15.58 -11.74 -11.16
CA ARG A 46 15.77 -11.75 -12.62
C ARG A 46 15.92 -13.18 -13.18
N PRO A 47 14.99 -13.64 -14.02
CA PRO A 47 15.05 -14.96 -14.62
C PRO A 47 16.42 -15.16 -15.29
N PHE A 48 17.05 -16.31 -15.05
CA PHE A 48 18.38 -16.68 -15.55
C PHE A 48 19.61 -16.03 -14.89
N MET A 49 19.46 -15.08 -13.96
CA MET A 49 20.59 -14.64 -13.12
C MET A 49 20.97 -15.73 -12.12
N GLU A 50 19.97 -16.39 -11.56
CA GLU A 50 20.13 -17.57 -10.72
C GLU A 50 19.36 -18.74 -11.33
N PRO A 51 20.01 -19.89 -11.62
CA PRO A 51 19.27 -21.06 -12.05
C PRO A 51 18.28 -21.44 -10.95
N LEU A 52 16.99 -21.59 -11.30
CA LEU A 52 15.96 -22.08 -10.38
C LEU A 52 16.49 -23.32 -9.66
N ALA A 53 16.36 -23.37 -8.33
CA ALA A 53 16.88 -24.48 -7.53
C ALA A 53 16.41 -25.84 -8.07
N PHE A 54 15.14 -25.91 -8.48
CA PHE A 54 14.52 -27.06 -9.14
C PHE A 54 15.24 -27.53 -10.41
N SER A 55 15.78 -26.60 -11.19
CA SER A 55 16.51 -26.90 -12.43
C SER A 55 17.90 -27.52 -12.20
N ARG A 56 18.36 -27.54 -10.94
CA ARG A 56 19.66 -28.10 -10.52
C ARG A 56 19.56 -29.43 -9.78
N VAL A 57 18.35 -29.92 -9.47
CA VAL A 57 18.15 -31.17 -8.73
C VAL A 57 18.54 -32.38 -9.56
N CYS A 58 17.85 -32.62 -10.68
CA CYS A 58 18.14 -33.72 -11.61
C CYS A 58 17.67 -33.37 -13.03
N ARG A 59 17.99 -34.23 -14.02
CA ARG A 59 17.58 -34.01 -15.42
C ARG A 59 16.06 -33.99 -15.60
N TYR A 60 15.34 -34.83 -14.88
CA TYR A 60 13.87 -34.90 -14.94
C TYR A 60 13.24 -33.60 -14.43
N TRP A 61 13.61 -33.15 -13.23
CA TRP A 61 13.11 -31.91 -12.65
C TRP A 61 13.46 -30.68 -13.50
N ARG A 62 14.67 -30.65 -14.05
CA ARG A 62 15.04 -29.63 -15.03
C ARG A 62 14.10 -29.67 -16.22
N SER A 63 13.89 -30.82 -16.84
CA SER A 63 12.98 -30.96 -17.98
C SER A 63 11.57 -30.47 -17.65
N VAL A 64 11.00 -30.87 -16.51
CA VAL A 64 9.67 -30.43 -16.06
C VAL A 64 9.64 -28.91 -15.89
N CYS A 65 10.61 -28.34 -15.16
CA CYS A 65 10.72 -26.91 -14.92
C CYS A 65 10.82 -26.09 -16.23
N LEU A 66 11.70 -26.50 -17.17
CA LEU A 66 11.86 -25.78 -18.45
C LEU A 66 10.63 -25.93 -19.37
N ASN A 67 9.81 -26.98 -19.19
CA ASN A 67 8.61 -27.25 -20.00
C ASN A 67 7.30 -26.90 -19.28
N THR A 68 7.33 -26.16 -18.16
CA THR A 68 6.13 -25.70 -17.44
C THR A 68 5.91 -24.22 -17.71
N PRO A 69 5.06 -23.82 -18.69
CA PRO A 69 4.94 -22.43 -19.14
C PRO A 69 4.52 -21.45 -18.05
N GLN A 70 3.75 -21.90 -17.05
CA GLN A 70 3.29 -21.10 -15.91
C GLN A 70 4.46 -20.56 -15.07
N ILE A 71 5.58 -21.30 -15.00
CA ILE A 71 6.79 -20.81 -14.35
C ILE A 71 7.38 -19.62 -15.11
N TRP A 72 7.10 -19.46 -16.41
CA TRP A 72 7.71 -18.45 -17.26
C TRP A 72 6.76 -17.29 -17.61
N SER A 73 5.50 -17.32 -17.15
CA SER A 73 4.49 -16.31 -17.47
C SER A 73 4.59 -15.02 -16.66
N SER A 74 5.32 -15.01 -15.54
CA SER A 74 5.66 -13.80 -14.80
C SER A 74 7.04 -13.30 -15.22
N ILE A 75 7.14 -12.04 -15.62
CA ILE A 75 8.31 -11.39 -16.20
C ILE A 75 8.64 -10.15 -15.36
N SER A 76 9.80 -10.13 -14.69
CA SER A 76 10.29 -8.93 -14.01
C SER A 76 11.62 -8.45 -14.59
N TYR A 77 11.59 -7.26 -15.17
CA TYR A 77 12.74 -6.52 -15.67
C TYR A 77 12.73 -5.13 -15.03
N GLY A 78 12.81 -5.10 -13.71
CA GLY A 78 12.83 -3.87 -12.94
C GLY A 78 13.23 -4.14 -11.51
N GLY A 79 14.13 -3.32 -10.98
CA GLY A 79 14.32 -3.24 -9.53
C GLY A 79 13.36 -2.19 -9.02
N LEU A 80 12.08 -2.54 -8.87
CA LEU A 80 11.28 -1.83 -7.90
C LEU A 80 11.82 -2.30 -6.56
N TYR A 81 12.55 -1.44 -5.85
CA TYR A 81 12.84 -1.73 -4.45
C TYR A 81 11.49 -1.80 -3.77
N PRO A 82 11.07 -2.96 -3.21
CA PRO A 82 9.69 -3.18 -2.83
C PRO A 82 9.09 -2.09 -1.92
N ASP A 83 9.88 -1.40 -1.09
CA ASP A 83 9.27 -0.56 -0.04
C ASP A 83 9.83 0.86 0.12
N GLY A 84 10.55 1.42 -0.85
CA GLY A 84 11.08 2.79 -0.69
C GLY A 84 11.94 2.99 0.59
N VAL A 85 12.32 1.89 1.27
CA VAL A 85 13.17 1.91 2.46
C VAL A 85 14.54 2.30 1.96
N ARG A 86 14.80 3.60 2.08
CA ARG A 86 16.12 4.24 2.02
C ARG A 86 17.01 3.58 3.07
N ASN A 87 17.52 2.41 2.75
CA ASN A 87 18.65 1.86 3.47
C ASN A 87 19.89 2.60 3.00
N ASP A 88 20.06 3.83 3.49
CA ASP A 88 21.24 4.68 3.35
C ASP A 88 22.53 4.01 3.88
N LYS A 89 22.44 2.76 4.37
CA LYS A 89 23.52 1.97 4.98
C LYS A 89 23.78 0.62 4.33
N LEU A 90 23.13 0.25 3.22
CA LEU A 90 23.53 -0.95 2.48
C LEU A 90 24.75 -0.64 1.57
N ASP A 91 25.91 -0.40 2.20
CA ASP A 91 27.22 -0.07 1.60
C ASP A 91 27.84 -1.18 0.71
N GLY A 92 27.04 -2.09 0.15
CA GLY A 92 27.57 -3.21 -0.63
C GLY A 92 26.61 -3.88 -1.63
N TYR A 93 25.33 -3.49 -1.68
CA TYR A 93 24.46 -3.97 -2.75
C TYR A 93 24.76 -3.17 -4.00
N THR A 94 25.66 -3.70 -4.83
CA THR A 94 25.83 -3.22 -6.20
C THR A 94 24.44 -3.20 -6.85
N PRO A 95 23.93 -2.02 -7.26
CA PRO A 95 22.67 -1.94 -7.98
C PRO A 95 22.80 -2.93 -9.12
N LEU A 96 21.90 -3.93 -9.21
CA LEU A 96 21.97 -5.01 -10.19
C LEU A 96 22.21 -4.40 -11.58
N MET A 97 23.48 -4.29 -11.94
CA MET A 97 23.89 -3.65 -13.17
C MET A 97 23.32 -4.56 -14.24
N TRP A 98 22.49 -3.98 -15.10
CA TRP A 98 22.06 -4.66 -16.31
C TRP A 98 23.32 -5.23 -16.96
N ARG A 99 23.31 -6.53 -17.26
CA ARG A 99 24.37 -7.10 -18.11
C ARG A 99 24.29 -6.42 -19.47
N SER A 100 25.23 -6.73 -20.38
CA SER A 100 25.11 -6.22 -21.76
C SER A 100 23.70 -6.51 -22.27
N GLY A 101 23.02 -5.50 -22.81
CA GLY A 101 21.58 -5.65 -23.06
C GLY A 101 21.23 -6.73 -24.08
N ALA A 102 22.20 -7.20 -24.89
CA ALA A 102 22.03 -8.38 -25.74
C ALA A 102 21.76 -9.68 -24.95
N VAL A 103 22.40 -9.87 -23.79
CA VAL A 103 22.19 -11.04 -22.92
C VAL A 103 20.81 -10.98 -22.28
N GLU A 104 20.42 -9.82 -21.77
CA GLU A 104 19.11 -9.59 -21.16
C GLU A 104 17.98 -9.78 -22.19
N LEU A 105 18.16 -9.27 -23.41
CA LEU A 105 17.21 -9.45 -24.49
C LEU A 105 17.07 -10.92 -24.92
N ALA A 106 18.17 -11.67 -24.96
CA ALA A 106 18.14 -13.11 -25.26
C ALA A 106 17.41 -13.90 -24.16
N ALA A 107 17.66 -13.56 -22.89
CA ALA A 107 16.97 -14.15 -21.74
C ALA A 107 15.45 -13.88 -21.79
N LEU A 108 15.05 -12.62 -22.05
CA LEU A 108 13.64 -12.25 -22.18
C LEU A 108 12.95 -13.03 -23.31
N ARG A 109 13.60 -13.15 -24.47
CA ARG A 109 13.05 -13.91 -25.61
C ARG A 109 12.84 -15.38 -25.26
N GLU A 110 13.79 -15.99 -24.55
CA GLU A 110 13.67 -17.38 -24.14
C GLU A 110 12.56 -17.57 -23.09
N GLN A 111 12.39 -16.63 -22.17
CA GLN A 111 11.28 -16.63 -21.23
C GLN A 111 9.92 -16.51 -21.92
N LEU A 112 9.78 -15.55 -22.84
CA LEU A 112 8.58 -15.38 -23.66
C LEU A 112 8.27 -16.61 -24.52
N ARG A 113 9.30 -17.24 -25.08
CA ARG A 113 9.14 -18.49 -25.82
C ARG A 113 8.59 -19.62 -24.94
N ARG A 114 9.03 -19.69 -23.68
CA ARG A 114 8.62 -20.73 -22.73
C ARG A 114 7.25 -20.50 -22.12
N SER A 115 6.86 -19.25 -21.92
CA SER A 115 5.51 -18.91 -21.46
C SER A 115 4.43 -19.28 -22.49
N GLY A 116 4.83 -19.50 -23.75
CA GLY A 116 3.96 -20.03 -24.80
C GLY A 116 2.87 -19.04 -25.18
N THR A 117 1.61 -19.39 -24.94
CA THR A 117 0.44 -18.51 -25.18
C THR A 117 -0.26 -18.10 -23.90
N LEU A 118 0.30 -18.43 -22.72
CA LEU A 118 -0.32 -18.07 -21.45
C LEU A 118 -0.41 -16.55 -21.27
N PRO A 119 -1.40 -16.06 -20.50
CA PRO A 119 -1.40 -14.68 -20.03
C PRO A 119 -0.09 -14.35 -19.32
N LEU A 120 0.34 -13.09 -19.44
CA LEU A 120 1.60 -12.60 -18.89
C LEU A 120 1.35 -11.60 -17.77
N ASP A 121 2.14 -11.74 -16.71
CA ASP A 121 2.28 -10.74 -15.66
C ASP A 121 3.65 -10.08 -15.84
N ILE A 122 3.68 -8.77 -16.00
CA ILE A 122 4.89 -8.06 -16.42
C ILE A 122 5.18 -6.92 -15.48
N VAL A 123 6.38 -6.91 -14.91
CA VAL A 123 6.95 -5.78 -14.17
C VAL A 123 8.18 -5.33 -14.94
N ILE A 124 8.23 -4.08 -15.40
CA ILE A 124 9.35 -3.59 -16.19
C ILE A 124 9.61 -2.11 -15.91
N GLY A 125 10.89 -1.76 -15.84
CA GLY A 125 11.37 -0.40 -15.68
C GLY A 125 12.11 -0.21 -14.37
N ARG A 126 12.73 0.96 -14.18
CA ARG A 126 13.52 1.24 -12.99
C ARG A 126 13.03 2.52 -12.37
N TYR A 127 12.61 2.43 -11.11
CA TYR A 127 12.35 3.63 -10.32
C TYR A 127 13.70 4.22 -9.88
N HIS A 128 14.03 5.39 -10.42
CA HIS A 128 15.16 6.19 -9.97
C HIS A 128 14.59 7.30 -9.08
N ASP A 129 14.82 7.21 -7.76
CA ASP A 129 14.60 8.34 -6.83
C ASP A 129 15.76 9.34 -7.02
N ASP A 130 15.81 9.97 -8.20
CA ASP A 130 16.94 10.79 -8.64
C ASP A 130 17.05 12.12 -7.87
N ASP A 131 16.08 12.47 -7.01
CA ASP A 131 16.14 13.66 -6.17
C ASP A 131 17.37 13.66 -5.23
N ASN A 132 17.90 12.48 -4.90
CA ASN A 132 19.09 12.32 -4.08
C ASN A 132 20.31 11.80 -4.83
N ALA A 133 20.19 11.46 -6.13
CA ALA A 133 21.34 10.97 -6.88
C ALA A 133 22.35 12.13 -7.04
N PRO A 134 23.63 11.96 -6.64
CA PRO A 134 24.61 13.02 -6.75
C PRO A 134 24.70 13.48 -8.20
N ALA A 135 24.47 14.79 -8.40
CA ALA A 135 24.44 15.44 -9.71
C ALA A 135 25.68 15.03 -10.53
N GLY A 136 25.50 14.13 -11.50
CA GLY A 136 26.57 13.66 -12.39
C GLY A 136 26.67 12.15 -12.58
N VAL A 137 26.07 11.31 -11.73
CA VAL A 137 26.17 9.83 -11.85
C VAL A 137 25.11 9.25 -12.80
N GLY A 138 23.96 9.91 -12.96
CA GLY A 138 22.84 9.37 -13.76
C GLY A 138 23.07 9.33 -15.27
N ARG A 139 24.02 10.09 -15.84
CA ARG A 139 23.98 10.44 -17.28
C ARG A 139 24.51 9.42 -18.32
N LYS A 140 25.09 8.27 -17.92
CA LYS A 140 25.82 7.40 -18.86
C LYS A 140 25.19 6.07 -19.21
N LEU A 141 24.07 5.68 -18.58
CA LEU A 141 23.32 4.47 -19.00
C LEU A 141 22.39 4.74 -20.21
N HIS A 142 22.40 5.97 -20.73
CA HIS A 142 21.33 6.57 -21.52
C HIS A 142 21.28 6.22 -23.01
N GLU A 143 22.19 5.38 -23.52
CA GLU A 143 22.28 5.08 -24.96
C GLU A 143 22.37 3.58 -25.27
N ASP A 144 22.01 2.69 -24.34
CA ASP A 144 21.98 1.27 -24.68
C ASP A 144 20.73 0.97 -25.54
N ASP A 145 20.93 0.95 -26.86
CA ASP A 145 19.96 0.50 -27.88
C ASP A 145 19.21 -0.78 -27.47
N ASN A 146 19.84 -1.65 -26.67
CA ASN A 146 19.21 -2.87 -26.20
C ASN A 146 17.98 -2.64 -25.31
N PHE A 147 17.93 -1.56 -24.53
CA PHE A 147 16.77 -1.24 -23.70
C PHE A 147 15.54 -0.93 -24.57
N ILE A 148 15.76 -0.26 -25.70
CA ILE A 148 14.73 -0.02 -26.72
C ILE A 148 14.18 -1.35 -27.26
N TYR A 149 15.07 -2.29 -27.60
CA TYR A 149 14.67 -3.60 -28.09
C TYR A 149 13.95 -4.44 -27.04
N LEU A 150 14.30 -4.28 -25.77
CA LEU A 150 13.64 -4.96 -24.66
C LEU A 150 12.18 -4.51 -24.56
N TRP A 151 11.93 -3.21 -24.47
CA TRP A 151 10.57 -2.66 -24.47
C TRP A 151 9.77 -3.05 -25.72
N ARG A 152 10.38 -2.96 -26.90
CA ARG A 152 9.74 -3.42 -28.15
C ARG A 152 9.36 -4.90 -28.10
N THR A 153 10.18 -5.73 -27.46
CA THR A 153 9.91 -7.17 -27.33
C THR A 153 8.74 -7.41 -26.36
N VAL A 154 8.71 -6.70 -25.23
CA VAL A 154 7.61 -6.77 -24.25
C VAL A 154 6.27 -6.29 -24.84
N PHE A 155 6.25 -5.13 -25.52
CA PHE A 155 5.04 -4.58 -26.14
C PHE A 155 4.48 -5.43 -27.28
N ARG A 156 5.28 -6.30 -27.91
CA ARG A 156 4.74 -7.26 -28.91
C ARG A 156 3.82 -8.30 -28.27
N GLU A 157 3.95 -8.53 -26.98
CA GLU A 157 3.17 -9.51 -26.23
C GLU A 157 1.92 -8.91 -25.58
N LEU A 158 1.63 -7.63 -25.88
CA LEU A 158 0.51 -6.88 -25.32
C LEU A 158 -0.87 -7.57 -25.41
N PRO A 159 -1.20 -8.36 -26.45
CA PRO A 159 -2.44 -9.13 -26.48
C PRO A 159 -2.60 -10.16 -25.35
N ARG A 160 -1.49 -10.55 -24.70
CA ARG A 160 -1.45 -11.55 -23.62
C ARG A 160 -1.25 -10.92 -22.24
N TRP A 161 -1.11 -9.62 -22.12
CA TRP A 161 -0.89 -8.98 -20.82
C TRP A 161 -2.15 -9.10 -19.96
N ARG A 162 -1.99 -9.66 -18.76
CA ARG A 162 -3.04 -9.74 -17.73
C ARG A 162 -2.82 -8.69 -16.65
N THR A 163 -1.62 -8.69 -16.07
CA THR A 163 -1.19 -7.70 -15.08
C THR A 163 0.08 -7.04 -15.56
N VAL A 164 0.15 -5.71 -15.48
CA VAL A 164 1.34 -4.98 -15.90
C VAL A 164 1.73 -3.91 -14.87
N SER A 165 3.01 -3.77 -14.58
CA SER A 165 3.61 -2.68 -13.81
C SER A 165 4.76 -2.08 -14.61
N LEU A 166 4.57 -0.85 -15.08
CA LEU A 166 5.49 -0.16 -15.99
C LEU A 166 6.08 1.06 -15.29
N VAL A 167 7.41 1.13 -15.17
CA VAL A 167 8.10 2.39 -14.85
C VAL A 167 8.57 3.02 -16.15
N LEU A 168 7.93 4.13 -16.48
CA LEU A 168 8.14 4.90 -17.68
C LEU A 168 9.02 6.12 -17.36
N ASP A 169 10.27 6.04 -17.79
CA ASP A 169 11.24 7.13 -17.64
C ASP A 169 11.44 7.90 -18.96
N ASP A 170 12.30 8.91 -18.88
CA ASP A 170 12.65 9.80 -19.97
C ASP A 170 13.30 9.09 -21.18
N HIS A 171 13.88 7.91 -20.95
CA HIS A 171 14.58 7.13 -21.97
C HIS A 171 13.61 6.43 -22.92
N LEU A 172 12.35 6.29 -22.52
CA LEU A 172 11.32 5.75 -23.40
C LEU A 172 11.00 6.63 -24.61
N ARG A 173 11.44 7.89 -24.66
CA ARG A 173 11.25 8.73 -25.85
C ARG A 173 11.88 8.17 -27.13
N CYS A 174 13.02 7.49 -26.99
CA CYS A 174 13.70 6.83 -28.10
C CYS A 174 13.22 5.39 -28.28
N ALA A 175 12.76 4.76 -27.18
CA ALA A 175 12.41 3.34 -27.11
C ALA A 175 11.00 3.03 -27.58
N ALA A 176 10.03 3.84 -27.12
CA ALA A 176 8.66 3.78 -27.56
C ALA A 176 8.69 4.00 -29.08
N PRO A 177 8.41 2.97 -29.88
CA PRO A 177 8.31 3.13 -31.32
C PRO A 177 7.40 4.33 -31.59
N LYS A 178 7.91 5.29 -32.38
CA LYS A 178 7.05 6.24 -33.09
C LYS A 178 5.83 5.47 -33.59
N PRO A 179 4.64 6.06 -33.38
CA PRO A 179 3.52 5.43 -32.70
C PRO A 179 3.28 4.02 -33.21
N PHE A 180 2.93 3.12 -32.31
CA PHE A 180 2.23 1.91 -32.69
C PHE A 180 0.89 2.30 -33.36
N ASP A 181 0.93 2.68 -34.65
CA ASP A 181 -0.23 2.99 -35.49
C ASP A 181 -1.10 1.75 -35.71
N CYS A 182 -0.55 0.57 -35.42
CA CYS A 182 -1.29 -0.64 -35.24
C CYS A 182 -2.18 -0.49 -34.00
N ALA A 183 -3.48 -0.69 -34.19
CA ALA A 183 -4.49 -0.88 -33.15
C ALA A 183 -4.09 -1.97 -32.13
N LEU A 184 -3.11 -1.69 -31.26
CA LEU A 184 -2.70 -2.55 -30.17
C LEU A 184 -3.91 -2.71 -29.24
N LYS A 185 -4.17 -3.96 -28.87
CA LYS A 185 -5.27 -4.33 -27.99
C LYS A 185 -4.66 -5.17 -26.89
N ALA A 186 -4.88 -4.76 -25.65
CA ALA A 186 -4.63 -5.57 -24.46
C ALA A 186 -5.98 -6.12 -23.97
N PRO A 187 -6.59 -7.10 -24.69
CA PRO A 187 -7.98 -7.48 -24.46
C PRO A 187 -8.22 -8.16 -23.11
N ILE A 188 -7.18 -8.77 -22.54
CA ILE A 188 -7.23 -9.51 -21.27
C ILE A 188 -6.50 -8.77 -20.13
N LEU A 189 -6.14 -7.50 -20.33
CA LEU A 189 -5.46 -6.71 -19.30
C LEU A 189 -6.47 -6.35 -18.22
N GLU A 190 -6.26 -6.91 -17.03
CA GLU A 190 -7.12 -6.74 -15.85
C GLU A 190 -6.58 -5.68 -14.91
N GLU A 191 -5.25 -5.53 -14.84
CA GLU A 191 -4.57 -4.66 -13.90
C GLU A 191 -3.36 -3.96 -14.53
N ALA A 192 -3.25 -2.65 -14.28
CA ALA A 192 -2.13 -1.85 -14.75
C ALA A 192 -1.62 -0.89 -13.68
N THR A 193 -0.33 -0.93 -13.42
CA THR A 193 0.42 0.06 -12.65
C THR A 193 1.35 0.80 -13.59
N ILE A 194 1.27 2.12 -13.59
CA ILE A 194 2.04 2.99 -14.47
C ILE A 194 2.69 4.03 -13.59
N ILE A 195 4.01 4.02 -13.58
CA ILE A 195 4.84 4.95 -12.83
C ILE A 195 5.54 5.84 -13.85
N CYS A 196 5.38 7.16 -13.81
CA CYS A 196 6.08 8.07 -14.73
C CYS A 196 7.09 8.94 -13.99
N SER A 197 8.32 9.05 -14.50
CA SER A 197 9.29 10.00 -13.93
C SER A 197 8.85 11.46 -14.15
N HIS A 198 9.19 12.34 -13.20
CA HIS A 198 8.81 13.76 -13.16
C HIS A 198 8.99 14.49 -14.50
N GLY A 199 7.96 15.25 -14.91
CA GLY A 199 8.02 16.20 -16.04
C GLY A 199 7.74 15.63 -17.43
N TYR A 200 7.43 14.33 -17.57
CA TYR A 200 7.41 13.67 -18.88
C TYR A 200 6.16 12.91 -19.27
N GLY A 201 5.22 12.77 -18.34
CA GLY A 201 3.96 12.10 -18.61
C GLY A 201 3.28 12.58 -19.89
N ASP A 202 3.34 13.88 -20.17
CA ASP A 202 2.70 14.52 -21.32
C ASP A 202 3.19 14.03 -22.69
N ARG A 203 4.33 13.35 -22.75
CA ARG A 203 4.91 12.87 -24.00
C ARG A 203 4.61 11.40 -24.28
N ILE A 204 4.06 10.67 -23.33
CA ILE A 204 3.80 9.24 -23.46
C ILE A 204 2.38 9.04 -23.99
N ASP A 205 2.27 8.25 -25.05
CA ASP A 205 0.98 7.91 -25.64
C ASP A 205 0.39 6.65 -24.98
N PHE A 206 -0.69 6.83 -24.23
CA PHE A 206 -1.40 5.76 -23.54
C PHE A 206 -2.56 5.15 -24.36
N ARG A 207 -2.69 5.46 -25.66
CA ARG A 207 -3.78 4.94 -26.51
C ARG A 207 -3.89 3.41 -26.55
N TRP A 208 -2.83 2.68 -26.24
CA TRP A 208 -2.85 1.22 -26.15
C TRP A 208 -3.76 0.69 -25.01
N LEU A 209 -4.01 1.51 -23.98
CA LEU A 209 -4.96 1.18 -22.90
C LEU A 209 -6.42 1.50 -23.25
N ALA A 210 -6.68 2.32 -24.27
CA ALA A 210 -8.03 2.75 -24.63
C ALA A 210 -8.98 1.59 -24.99
N ARG A 211 -8.41 0.41 -25.28
CA ARG A 211 -9.14 -0.80 -25.64
C ARG A 211 -8.97 -1.95 -24.65
N ALA A 212 -8.42 -1.68 -23.47
CA ALA A 212 -8.30 -2.66 -22.39
C ALA A 212 -9.64 -2.83 -21.66
N GLN A 213 -10.65 -3.41 -22.32
CA GLN A 213 -12.02 -3.53 -21.79
C GLN A 213 -12.12 -4.40 -20.53
N ALA A 214 -11.14 -5.30 -20.34
CA ALA A 214 -11.01 -6.12 -19.13
C ALA A 214 -10.38 -5.37 -17.95
N LEU A 215 -9.89 -4.13 -18.14
CA LEU A 215 -9.17 -3.40 -17.10
C LEU A 215 -10.12 -3.07 -15.94
N ARG A 216 -9.74 -3.49 -14.74
CA ARG A 216 -10.49 -3.27 -13.49
C ARG A 216 -9.68 -2.48 -12.48
N ARG A 217 -8.37 -2.70 -12.42
CA ARG A 217 -7.47 -2.07 -11.45
C ARG A 217 -6.44 -1.21 -12.17
N LEU A 218 -6.34 0.05 -11.76
CA LEU A 218 -5.43 1.00 -12.37
C LEU A 218 -4.71 1.82 -11.29
N HIS A 219 -3.38 1.79 -11.32
CA HIS A 219 -2.53 2.59 -10.44
C HIS A 219 -1.70 3.53 -11.31
N LEU A 220 -2.00 4.82 -11.22
CA LEU A 220 -1.30 5.89 -11.93
C LEU A 220 -0.44 6.63 -10.91
N LEU A 221 0.85 6.31 -10.87
CA LEU A 221 1.80 6.89 -9.93
C LEU A 221 2.73 7.87 -10.63
N GLN A 222 2.78 9.10 -10.14
CA GLN A 222 3.59 10.18 -10.72
C GLN A 222 3.30 10.46 -12.21
N THR A 223 2.14 10.04 -12.69
CA THR A 223 1.70 10.07 -14.09
C THR A 223 1.31 11.46 -14.56
N PRO A 224 1.18 11.68 -15.88
CA PRO A 224 0.52 12.88 -16.36
C PRO A 224 -0.93 12.95 -15.85
N SER A 225 -1.48 14.14 -16.01
CA SER A 225 -2.90 14.45 -16.03
C SER A 225 -3.79 13.27 -16.50
N PRO A 226 -4.62 12.69 -15.60
CA PRO A 226 -5.51 11.57 -15.94
C PRO A 226 -6.44 11.86 -17.12
N SER A 227 -6.89 13.11 -17.31
CA SER A 227 -7.78 13.51 -18.40
C SER A 227 -7.18 13.29 -19.79
N ARG A 228 -5.85 13.25 -19.90
CA ARG A 228 -5.12 13.00 -21.15
C ARG A 228 -5.03 11.53 -21.52
N ILE A 229 -5.35 10.62 -20.59
CA ILE A 229 -5.22 9.19 -20.78
C ILE A 229 -6.55 8.63 -21.31
N GLN A 230 -6.52 8.03 -22.50
CA GLN A 230 -7.69 7.38 -23.07
C GLN A 230 -7.85 5.99 -22.45
N LEU A 231 -8.85 5.84 -21.57
CA LEU A 231 -9.13 4.61 -20.84
C LEU A 231 -10.62 4.27 -20.83
N PRO A 232 -10.98 2.98 -20.69
CA PRO A 232 -12.34 2.55 -20.41
C PRO A 232 -12.70 2.81 -18.93
N TRP A 233 -12.73 4.08 -18.54
CA TRP A 233 -12.97 4.55 -17.15
C TRP A 233 -14.20 3.93 -16.49
N GLU A 234 -15.27 3.69 -17.27
CA GLU A 234 -16.54 3.14 -16.80
C GLU A 234 -16.43 1.74 -16.18
N GLY A 235 -15.43 0.96 -16.61
CA GLY A 235 -15.23 -0.42 -16.15
C GLY A 235 -14.26 -0.57 -14.97
N LEU A 236 -13.65 0.51 -14.49
CA LEU A 236 -12.68 0.46 -13.40
C LEU A 236 -13.37 0.28 -12.05
N THR A 237 -12.89 -0.68 -11.25
CA THR A 237 -13.34 -0.91 -9.87
C THR A 237 -12.33 -0.39 -8.85
N HIS A 238 -11.04 -0.36 -9.19
CA HIS A 238 -9.99 0.18 -8.32
C HIS A 238 -9.17 1.22 -9.07
N LEU A 239 -9.01 2.40 -8.48
CA LEU A 239 -8.21 3.48 -9.03
C LEU A 239 -7.31 4.08 -7.95
N THR A 240 -6.01 4.05 -8.20
CA THR A 240 -5.02 4.81 -7.41
C THR A 240 -4.44 5.91 -8.28
N LEU A 241 -4.51 7.15 -7.81
CA LEU A 241 -3.90 8.32 -8.44
C LEU A 241 -2.89 8.92 -7.47
N ASP A 242 -1.59 8.84 -7.77
CA ASP A 242 -0.56 9.59 -7.05
C ASP A 242 -0.06 10.75 -7.91
N LEU A 243 -0.51 11.94 -7.54
CA LEU A 243 -0.34 13.20 -8.23
C LEU A 243 0.60 14.14 -7.47
N ARG A 244 1.41 13.59 -6.54
CA ARG A 244 2.35 14.38 -5.73
C ARG A 244 3.49 14.99 -6.54
N SER A 245 3.78 14.42 -7.71
CA SER A 245 4.90 14.81 -8.58
C SER A 245 4.60 15.91 -9.59
N VAL A 246 3.33 16.31 -9.74
CA VAL A 246 2.88 17.14 -10.86
C VAL A 246 2.61 18.57 -10.39
N GLU A 247 3.18 19.55 -11.09
CA GLU A 247 3.07 20.96 -10.75
C GLU A 247 1.62 21.49 -10.98
N GLU A 248 1.04 22.02 -9.90
CA GLU A 248 -0.07 22.99 -9.79
C GLU A 248 -1.45 22.73 -10.45
N THR A 249 -1.69 21.66 -11.22
CA THR A 249 -2.96 21.55 -12.01
C THR A 249 -3.76 20.23 -11.91
N THR A 250 -3.36 19.27 -11.09
CA THR A 250 -3.87 17.88 -11.25
C THR A 250 -5.22 17.55 -10.65
N LEU A 251 -5.69 18.27 -9.64
CA LEU A 251 -7.00 17.96 -9.05
C LEU A 251 -8.13 18.16 -10.06
N TYR A 252 -8.06 19.19 -10.91
CA TYR A 252 -9.03 19.42 -11.98
C TYR A 252 -9.18 18.21 -12.91
N ASP A 253 -8.06 17.59 -13.27
CA ASP A 253 -8.05 16.44 -14.15
C ASP A 253 -8.73 15.22 -13.51
N CYS A 254 -8.61 15.05 -12.19
CA CYS A 254 -9.40 14.06 -11.48
C CYS A 254 -10.89 14.32 -11.65
N PHE A 255 -11.33 15.58 -11.56
CA PHE A 255 -12.74 15.94 -11.68
C PHE A 255 -13.31 15.74 -13.08
N GLU A 256 -12.48 15.77 -14.13
CA GLU A 256 -12.90 15.39 -15.47
C GLU A 256 -13.09 13.88 -15.63
N VAL A 257 -12.28 13.09 -14.92
CA VAL A 257 -12.22 11.63 -15.08
C VAL A 257 -13.15 10.89 -14.13
N LEU A 258 -13.19 11.27 -12.86
CA LEU A 258 -13.95 10.57 -11.81
C LEU A 258 -15.44 10.41 -12.15
N PRO A 259 -16.15 11.39 -12.75
CA PRO A 259 -17.56 11.19 -13.16
C PRO A 259 -17.78 10.04 -14.15
N ARG A 260 -16.73 9.60 -14.84
CA ARG A 260 -16.76 8.50 -15.81
C ARG A 260 -16.58 7.14 -15.14
N CYS A 261 -16.09 7.09 -13.89
CA CYS A 261 -15.77 5.88 -13.15
C CYS A 261 -16.97 5.35 -12.35
N VAL A 262 -18.07 5.00 -13.03
CA VAL A 262 -19.34 4.62 -12.39
C VAL A 262 -19.30 3.29 -11.62
N ALA A 263 -18.40 2.38 -12.02
CA ALA A 263 -18.19 1.08 -11.36
C ALA A 263 -17.13 1.13 -10.24
N LEU A 264 -16.61 2.32 -9.91
CA LEU A 264 -15.50 2.45 -8.98
C LEU A 264 -15.91 2.10 -7.55
N GLU A 265 -15.22 1.13 -6.97
CA GLU A 265 -15.44 0.63 -5.61
C GLU A 265 -14.34 1.13 -4.65
N HIS A 266 -13.11 1.22 -5.13
CA HIS A 266 -11.94 1.65 -4.36
C HIS A 266 -11.23 2.81 -5.05
N LEU A 267 -11.09 3.93 -4.34
CA LEU A 267 -10.40 5.13 -4.83
C LEU A 267 -9.33 5.56 -3.84
N ARG A 268 -8.08 5.62 -4.30
CA ARG A 268 -6.98 6.24 -3.58
C ARG A 268 -6.47 7.44 -4.36
N ILE A 269 -6.41 8.62 -3.74
CA ILE A 269 -5.85 9.82 -4.36
C ILE A 269 -4.82 10.44 -3.42
N ALA A 270 -3.59 10.58 -3.91
CA ALA A 270 -2.53 11.35 -3.26
C ALA A 270 -2.23 12.60 -4.08
N VAL A 271 -2.20 13.77 -3.45
CA VAL A 271 -1.97 15.05 -4.14
C VAL A 271 -0.80 15.80 -3.51
N GLY A 272 -0.10 16.59 -4.32
CA GLY A 272 0.86 17.57 -3.84
C GLY A 272 0.20 18.72 -3.07
N THR A 273 0.97 19.78 -2.78
CA THR A 273 0.47 21.00 -2.14
C THR A 273 -0.29 21.85 -3.17
N GLY A 274 -1.50 21.43 -3.53
CA GLY A 274 -2.38 22.15 -4.44
C GLY A 274 -3.60 22.71 -3.72
N GLY A 275 -3.95 23.97 -4.00
CA GLY A 275 -5.21 24.56 -3.54
C GLY A 275 -6.42 23.87 -4.18
N TYR A 276 -7.52 23.79 -3.45
CA TYR A 276 -8.78 23.28 -3.99
C TYR A 276 -9.40 24.31 -4.95
N PRO A 277 -9.79 23.91 -6.16
CA PRO A 277 -10.24 24.87 -7.16
C PRO A 277 -11.69 25.38 -7.04
N GLY A 278 -12.48 24.95 -6.06
CA GLY A 278 -13.86 25.43 -5.94
C GLY A 278 -14.74 24.90 -7.08
N LEU A 279 -14.99 23.59 -7.13
CA LEU A 279 -15.92 23.06 -8.13
C LEU A 279 -17.37 23.33 -7.76
N GLU A 280 -18.14 23.64 -8.81
CA GLU A 280 -19.57 23.94 -8.69
C GLU A 280 -20.43 22.66 -8.63
N SER A 281 -20.00 21.56 -9.26
CA SER A 281 -20.79 20.33 -9.37
C SER A 281 -20.21 19.16 -8.56
N PRO A 282 -21.02 18.46 -7.72
CA PRO A 282 -20.58 17.25 -7.05
C PRO A 282 -20.33 16.10 -8.04
N VAL A 283 -19.27 15.33 -7.79
CA VAL A 283 -18.97 14.07 -8.47
C VAL A 283 -19.67 12.92 -7.75
N VAL A 284 -20.60 12.26 -8.43
CA VAL A 284 -21.32 11.11 -7.88
C VAL A 284 -20.57 9.82 -8.23
N LEU A 285 -20.13 9.09 -7.21
CA LEU A 285 -19.47 7.78 -7.33
C LEU A 285 -20.38 6.71 -6.69
N PRO A 286 -21.36 6.16 -7.42
CA PRO A 286 -22.48 5.41 -6.86
C PRO A 286 -22.08 4.04 -6.27
N SER A 287 -20.92 3.51 -6.67
CA SER A 287 -20.43 2.20 -6.25
C SER A 287 -19.27 2.29 -5.24
N LEU A 288 -18.83 3.50 -4.90
CA LEU A 288 -17.63 3.70 -4.09
C LEU A 288 -17.86 3.23 -2.65
N ARG A 289 -17.03 2.28 -2.22
CA ARG A 289 -17.02 1.68 -0.89
C ARG A 289 -15.81 2.12 -0.07
N SER A 290 -14.65 2.30 -0.70
CA SER A 290 -13.41 2.69 -0.03
C SER A 290 -12.83 3.94 -0.66
N LEU A 291 -12.61 4.96 0.15
CA LEU A 291 -12.00 6.23 -0.24
C LEU A 291 -10.77 6.51 0.61
N VAL A 292 -9.61 6.66 -0.03
CA VAL A 292 -8.33 6.97 0.61
C VAL A 292 -7.78 8.27 0.05
N LEU A 293 -7.57 9.27 0.91
CA LEU A 293 -7.14 10.61 0.53
C LEU A 293 -5.83 10.94 1.21
N ASP A 294 -4.72 11.04 0.47
CA ASP A 294 -3.44 11.55 0.95
C ASP A 294 -3.26 13.00 0.50
N ARG A 295 -3.36 13.94 1.44
CA ARG A 295 -3.33 15.41 1.21
C ARG A 295 -4.41 15.89 0.22
N ALA A 296 -5.47 15.11 0.09
CA ALA A 296 -6.56 15.33 -0.86
C ALA A 296 -7.92 15.49 -0.17
N SER A 297 -7.94 15.85 1.12
CA SER A 297 -9.18 15.92 1.93
C SER A 297 -10.21 16.91 1.40
N SER A 298 -9.79 17.94 0.66
CA SER A 298 -10.70 18.88 0.00
C SER A 298 -11.62 18.21 -1.03
N LEU A 299 -11.25 17.03 -1.55
CA LEU A 299 -12.09 16.24 -2.44
C LEU A 299 -13.39 15.78 -1.78
N CYS A 300 -13.43 15.66 -0.44
CA CYS A 300 -14.64 15.33 0.29
C CYS A 300 -15.77 16.35 0.05
N GLN A 301 -15.44 17.62 -0.24
CA GLN A 301 -16.44 18.64 -0.58
C GLN A 301 -17.12 18.38 -1.93
N CYS A 302 -16.50 17.61 -2.82
CA CYS A 302 -17.02 17.35 -4.16
C CYS A 302 -17.65 15.98 -4.32
N ILE A 303 -17.21 14.99 -3.55
CA ILE A 303 -17.60 13.61 -3.80
C ILE A 303 -18.95 13.31 -3.14
N CYS A 304 -19.81 12.60 -3.85
CA CYS A 304 -21.03 11.98 -3.33
C CYS A 304 -20.90 10.47 -3.52
N ALA A 305 -20.69 9.73 -2.42
CA ALA A 305 -20.48 8.29 -2.42
C ALA A 305 -21.51 7.61 -1.50
N PRO A 306 -22.69 7.23 -2.01
CA PRO A 306 -23.80 6.74 -1.18
C PRO A 306 -23.57 5.35 -0.56
N LYS A 307 -22.52 4.63 -0.96
CA LYS A 307 -22.16 3.29 -0.44
C LYS A 307 -20.81 3.29 0.28
N LEU A 308 -20.35 4.46 0.73
CA LEU A 308 -19.03 4.59 1.34
C LEU A 308 -19.01 3.85 2.69
N GLU A 309 -18.15 2.84 2.79
CA GLU A 309 -17.97 1.99 3.96
C GLU A 309 -16.65 2.30 4.68
N TYR A 310 -15.62 2.72 3.94
CA TYR A 310 -14.30 3.02 4.46
C TYR A 310 -13.80 4.38 3.95
N LEU A 311 -13.37 5.24 4.87
CA LEU A 311 -12.77 6.54 4.56
C LEU A 311 -11.46 6.70 5.32
N ALA A 312 -10.35 6.84 4.60
CA ALA A 312 -9.05 7.19 5.19
C ALA A 312 -8.56 8.55 4.67
N CYS A 313 -8.13 9.43 5.56
CA CYS A 313 -7.53 10.72 5.24
C CYS A 313 -6.14 10.83 5.88
N TYR A 314 -5.10 10.90 5.05
CA TYR A 314 -3.73 11.20 5.46
C TYR A 314 -3.46 12.69 5.27
N MET A 315 -3.10 13.38 6.35
CA MET A 315 -2.90 14.83 6.37
C MET A 315 -1.47 15.21 6.70
N ARG A 316 -1.02 16.37 6.21
CA ARG A 316 0.23 17.00 6.67
C ARG A 316 -0.04 17.87 7.91
N PRO A 317 0.95 18.06 8.80
CA PRO A 317 0.83 18.88 10.02
C PRO A 317 0.33 20.30 9.76
N PHE A 318 0.74 20.89 8.63
CA PHE A 318 0.41 22.29 8.31
C PHE A 318 -1.02 22.51 7.79
N TRP A 319 -1.81 21.45 7.62
CA TRP A 319 -3.19 21.59 7.15
C TRP A 319 -4.10 21.98 8.30
N ARG A 320 -4.82 23.09 8.13
CA ARG A 320 -5.84 23.56 9.07
C ARG A 320 -6.93 22.50 9.20
N PRO A 321 -7.08 21.81 10.34
CA PRO A 321 -8.08 20.76 10.54
C PRO A 321 -9.52 21.27 10.36
N PHE A 322 -9.77 22.58 10.53
CA PHE A 322 -11.02 23.21 10.11
C PHE A 322 -11.41 22.89 8.65
N ALA A 323 -10.44 22.90 7.73
CA ALA A 323 -10.71 22.59 6.33
C ALA A 323 -11.09 21.11 6.14
N LEU A 324 -10.46 20.18 6.87
CA LEU A 324 -10.86 18.77 6.85
C LEU A 324 -12.28 18.63 7.40
N THR A 325 -12.54 19.20 8.58
CA THR A 325 -13.84 19.12 9.25
C THR A 325 -14.96 19.61 8.34
N GLN A 326 -14.79 20.77 7.70
CA GLN A 326 -15.76 21.27 6.73
C GLN A 326 -15.91 20.35 5.52
N SER A 327 -14.80 19.75 5.05
CA SER A 327 -14.85 18.81 3.91
C SER A 327 -15.60 17.52 4.25
N LEU A 328 -15.43 16.99 5.46
CA LEU A 328 -16.15 15.82 5.95
C LEU A 328 -17.64 16.13 6.20
N ILE A 329 -17.96 17.31 6.74
CA ILE A 329 -19.35 17.76 6.90
C ILE A 329 -20.04 17.87 5.54
N GLU A 330 -19.36 18.43 4.54
CA GLU A 330 -19.92 18.54 3.19
C GLU A 330 -20.11 17.16 2.54
N LEU A 331 -19.17 16.22 2.73
CA LEU A 331 -19.33 14.84 2.29
C LEU A 331 -20.57 14.19 2.92
N ALA A 332 -20.77 14.40 4.23
CA ALA A 332 -21.94 13.92 4.97
C ALA A 332 -23.25 14.54 4.49
N ARG A 333 -23.22 15.84 4.18
CA ARG A 333 -24.41 16.59 3.79
C ARG A 333 -24.89 16.20 2.38
N ARG A 334 -23.96 15.86 1.49
CA ARG A 334 -24.23 15.61 0.06
C ARG A 334 -24.75 14.22 -0.24
N GLY A 335 -24.71 13.29 0.71
CA GLY A 335 -25.29 11.98 0.49
C GLY A 335 -25.59 11.23 1.78
N PRO A 336 -26.59 10.33 1.78
CA PRO A 336 -26.83 9.41 2.89
C PRO A 336 -25.67 8.42 3.11
N GLY A 337 -24.62 8.47 2.27
CA GLY A 337 -23.56 7.47 2.24
C GLY A 337 -22.78 7.33 3.53
N LEU A 338 -22.66 8.39 4.34
CA LEU A 338 -22.03 8.23 5.65
C LEU A 338 -22.84 7.37 6.62
N GLN A 339 -24.14 7.14 6.38
CA GLN A 339 -24.93 6.19 7.19
C GLN A 339 -24.40 4.75 7.08
N GLY A 340 -23.68 4.42 6.01
CA GLY A 340 -23.03 3.12 5.81
C GLY A 340 -21.55 3.10 6.17
N LEU A 341 -20.98 4.21 6.65
CA LEU A 341 -19.55 4.28 6.94
C LEU A 341 -19.24 3.42 8.17
N GLN A 342 -18.44 2.39 7.95
CA GLN A 342 -18.00 1.44 8.98
C GLN A 342 -16.71 1.96 9.65
N GLU A 343 -15.82 2.56 8.88
CA GLU A 343 -14.50 2.93 9.36
C GLU A 343 -14.05 4.30 8.84
N LEU A 344 -13.59 5.14 9.76
CA LEU A 344 -12.96 6.42 9.49
C LEU A 344 -11.53 6.42 10.04
N VAL A 345 -10.54 6.51 9.16
CA VAL A 345 -9.13 6.58 9.55
C VAL A 345 -8.60 8.00 9.28
N LEU A 346 -8.12 8.69 10.31
CA LEU A 346 -7.50 10.01 10.19
C LEU A 346 -6.04 9.92 10.59
N VAL A 347 -5.13 9.86 9.61
CA VAL A 347 -3.69 9.76 9.86
C VAL A 347 -3.05 11.14 9.71
N PHE A 348 -2.28 11.56 10.71
CA PHE A 348 -1.56 12.84 10.70
C PHE A 348 -0.07 12.55 10.49
N GLN A 349 0.46 12.92 9.31
CA GLN A 349 1.83 12.60 8.89
C GLN A 349 2.93 13.39 9.63
N GLN A 350 2.61 14.21 10.64
CA GLN A 350 3.52 14.84 11.63
C GLN A 350 2.68 15.70 12.61
N ASP A 351 3.22 15.98 13.80
CA ASP A 351 2.66 16.65 14.99
C ASP A 351 1.46 17.63 14.72
N PRO A 352 0.26 17.36 15.27
CA PRO A 352 -0.94 18.18 15.05
C PRO A 352 -0.92 19.47 15.89
N ALA A 353 -0.23 20.50 15.43
CA ALA A 353 -0.15 21.78 16.12
C ALA A 353 -1.22 22.80 15.70
N SER A 354 -2.13 23.10 16.63
CA SER A 354 -3.06 24.26 16.70
C SER A 354 -4.25 24.31 15.73
N VAL A 355 -5.46 24.30 16.29
CA VAL A 355 -6.74 24.51 15.58
C VAL A 355 -7.80 25.02 16.55
N ARG A 356 -8.66 25.92 16.07
CA ARG A 356 -9.99 26.17 16.63
C ARG A 356 -11.03 25.98 15.52
N VAL A 357 -12.08 25.24 15.79
CA VAL A 357 -13.31 25.09 15.00
C VAL A 357 -14.46 25.70 15.79
N GLN A 358 -15.36 26.36 15.09
CA GLN A 358 -16.66 26.77 15.62
C GLN A 358 -17.70 25.78 15.13
N SER A 359 -18.36 25.12 16.09
CA SER A 359 -19.61 24.35 16.06
C SER A 359 -20.16 23.96 14.68
N ALA A 360 -20.25 22.64 14.43
CA ALA A 360 -21.10 22.09 13.38
C ALA A 360 -21.95 20.94 13.94
N ALA A 361 -23.28 21.10 13.94
CA ALA A 361 -24.23 20.12 14.45
C ALA A 361 -24.65 19.06 13.40
N ALA A 362 -23.86 18.85 12.34
CA ALA A 362 -24.32 18.20 11.11
C ALA A 362 -23.94 16.71 10.98
N LEU A 363 -22.95 16.24 11.74
CA LEU A 363 -22.54 14.83 11.75
C LEU A 363 -23.29 14.09 12.86
N GLY A 364 -24.58 13.81 12.62
CA GLY A 364 -25.34 12.93 13.51
C GLY A 364 -24.74 11.51 13.53
N ALA A 365 -25.02 10.75 14.59
CA ALA A 365 -25.08 9.28 14.72
C ALA A 365 -24.30 8.24 13.84
N PHE A 366 -23.20 8.53 13.13
CA PHE A 366 -22.81 7.66 11.98
C PHE A 366 -21.42 6.98 11.99
N PHE A 367 -20.70 6.81 13.11
CA PHE A 367 -19.33 6.27 13.08
C PHE A 367 -19.11 5.12 14.04
N VAL A 368 -18.54 4.01 13.56
CA VAL A 368 -18.22 2.84 14.38
C VAL A 368 -16.76 2.91 14.84
N THR A 369 -15.79 3.17 13.97
CA THR A 369 -14.36 3.20 14.35
C THR A 369 -13.64 4.46 13.86
N LEU A 370 -12.92 5.14 14.74
CA LEU A 370 -11.96 6.21 14.43
C LEU A 370 -10.55 5.75 14.79
N GLN A 371 -9.64 5.71 13.81
CA GLN A 371 -8.22 5.48 14.08
C GLN A 371 -7.42 6.75 13.79
N ILE A 372 -6.64 7.19 14.78
CA ILE A 372 -5.68 8.28 14.70
C ILE A 372 -4.29 7.68 14.89
N SER A 373 -3.41 7.83 13.89
CA SER A 373 -2.04 7.34 13.97
C SER A 373 -1.02 8.39 13.57
N PRO A 374 0.19 8.40 14.16
CA PRO A 374 1.23 9.34 13.78
C PRO A 374 1.89 8.85 12.49
N GLY A 375 2.33 9.78 11.64
CA GLY A 375 3.31 9.46 10.60
C GLY A 375 4.71 9.76 11.10
N SER A 376 5.61 8.76 11.01
CA SER A 376 7.08 8.79 11.15
C SER A 376 7.71 9.71 12.22
N PRO A 377 8.55 9.19 13.13
CA PRO A 377 9.19 9.99 14.18
C PRO A 377 10.26 10.93 13.59
N VAL A 378 10.01 12.25 13.62
CA VAL A 378 11.00 13.30 13.31
C VAL A 378 10.83 14.43 14.33
N ASP A 379 11.95 14.89 14.90
CA ASP A 379 12.00 15.93 15.94
C ASP A 379 11.32 17.25 15.52
N LEU A 380 10.40 17.77 16.34
CA LEU A 380 9.64 19.00 16.10
C LEU A 380 9.66 19.97 17.31
N PRO A 381 9.53 21.29 17.08
CA PRO A 381 9.63 22.33 18.11
C PRO A 381 8.37 22.46 18.98
N SER A 382 8.57 22.91 20.23
CA SER A 382 7.60 22.96 21.31
C SER A 382 6.77 24.26 21.35
N GLU A 383 5.57 24.25 20.79
CA GLU A 383 4.49 25.23 21.08
C GLU A 383 3.18 24.73 20.42
N LEU A 384 2.26 24.15 21.20
CA LEU A 384 0.99 23.54 20.73
C LEU A 384 -0.20 23.90 21.64
N GLU A 385 -1.38 24.15 21.04
CA GLU A 385 -2.67 24.37 21.72
C GLU A 385 -3.67 23.20 21.52
N GLU A 386 -4.52 22.96 22.53
CA GLU A 386 -5.21 21.69 22.92
C GLU A 386 -6.56 21.33 22.22
N HIS A 387 -7.05 22.03 21.19
CA HIS A 387 -8.50 22.04 20.88
C HIS A 387 -9.06 21.13 19.76
N THR A 388 -8.24 20.38 19.01
CA THR A 388 -8.72 19.65 17.79
C THR A 388 -9.58 18.41 18.09
N LEU A 389 -9.29 17.71 19.18
CA LEU A 389 -9.96 16.44 19.51
C LEU A 389 -11.41 16.66 19.96
N ASP A 390 -11.66 17.73 20.71
CA ASP A 390 -13.01 18.12 21.17
C ASP A 390 -13.99 18.24 20.01
N GLU A 391 -13.58 19.00 19.01
CA GLU A 391 -14.43 19.36 17.88
C GLU A 391 -14.72 18.14 17.01
N LEU A 392 -13.76 17.23 16.87
CA LEU A 392 -13.96 15.95 16.21
C LEU A 392 -14.92 15.06 17.01
N LEU A 393 -14.77 14.96 18.33
CA LEU A 393 -15.64 14.11 19.15
C LEU A 393 -17.07 14.66 19.24
N GLU A 394 -17.25 15.98 19.27
CA GLU A 394 -18.57 16.63 19.16
C GLU A 394 -19.28 16.28 17.85
N LEU A 395 -18.51 16.07 16.79
CA LEU A 395 -19.01 15.68 15.48
C LEU A 395 -19.28 14.19 15.35
N LEU A 396 -18.82 13.36 16.28
CA LEU A 396 -18.93 11.90 16.18
C LEU A 396 -19.67 11.33 17.40
N PRO A 397 -20.92 11.74 17.68
CA PRO A 397 -21.63 11.35 18.91
C PRO A 397 -21.92 9.85 19.00
N ALA A 398 -21.86 9.10 17.89
CA ALA A 398 -22.04 7.65 17.85
C ALA A 398 -20.75 6.83 17.82
N LEU A 399 -19.58 7.47 17.96
CA LEU A 399 -18.29 6.78 17.92
C LEU A 399 -18.25 5.62 18.93
N GLU A 400 -18.12 4.38 18.44
CA GLU A 400 -18.08 3.18 19.27
C GLU A 400 -16.64 2.72 19.56
N CYS A 401 -15.71 2.90 18.63
CA CYS A 401 -14.33 2.47 18.72
C CYS A 401 -13.38 3.63 18.40
N LEU A 402 -12.39 3.87 19.24
CA LEU A 402 -11.36 4.89 19.04
C LEU A 402 -9.98 4.27 19.25
N ASP A 403 -9.15 4.26 18.22
CA ASP A 403 -7.74 3.88 18.31
C ASP A 403 -6.87 5.14 18.20
N LEU A 404 -6.14 5.45 19.26
CA LEU A 404 -5.19 6.55 19.35
C LEU A 404 -3.78 5.98 19.37
N THR A 405 -3.16 5.85 18.21
CA THR A 405 -1.72 5.66 18.09
C THR A 405 -1.08 7.06 18.08
N THR A 406 -0.13 7.35 18.97
CA THR A 406 0.79 8.50 18.81
C THR A 406 2.02 8.35 19.70
N ASP A 407 3.18 8.70 19.16
CA ASP A 407 4.46 8.66 19.88
C ASP A 407 4.50 9.66 21.05
N ASP A 408 3.62 10.68 21.06
CA ASP A 408 3.53 11.71 22.12
C ASP A 408 2.08 11.97 22.55
N LEU A 409 1.48 11.01 23.26
CA LEU A 409 0.14 11.17 23.87
C LEU A 409 0.13 12.21 25.00
N GLY A 410 1.31 12.64 25.48
CA GLY A 410 1.41 13.63 26.55
C GLY A 410 0.78 14.97 26.22
N ARG A 411 0.57 15.25 24.93
CA ARG A 411 -0.03 16.49 24.43
C ARG A 411 -1.53 16.40 24.17
N VAL A 412 -2.10 15.20 24.16
CA VAL A 412 -3.54 15.01 23.92
C VAL A 412 -4.28 15.16 25.24
N ASP A 413 -5.17 16.15 25.34
CA ASP A 413 -6.08 16.28 26.48
C ASP A 413 -7.15 15.18 26.41
N LEU A 414 -6.98 14.14 27.21
CA LEU A 414 -7.91 13.00 27.24
C LEU A 414 -9.19 13.32 28.03
N ALA A 415 -9.27 14.45 28.74
CA ALA A 415 -10.51 14.88 29.39
C ALA A 415 -11.64 15.13 28.36
N ASN A 416 -11.26 15.44 27.13
CA ASN A 416 -12.13 15.70 25.99
C ASN A 416 -12.94 14.47 25.53
N LEU A 417 -12.47 13.27 25.87
CA LEU A 417 -13.21 12.03 25.67
C LEU A 417 -14.56 11.99 26.40
N ARG A 418 -14.84 12.94 27.29
CA ARG A 418 -16.12 13.04 28.02
C ARG A 418 -17.30 13.21 27.09
N VAL A 419 -17.09 13.81 25.92
CA VAL A 419 -18.11 14.05 24.90
C VAL A 419 -18.49 12.75 24.15
N ALA A 420 -17.58 11.77 24.11
CA ALA A 420 -17.75 10.48 23.40
C ALA A 420 -18.57 9.47 24.22
N SER A 421 -19.84 9.81 24.51
CA SER A 421 -20.68 8.98 25.40
C SER A 421 -20.98 7.58 24.86
N SER A 422 -20.89 7.35 23.54
CA SER A 422 -21.16 6.07 22.88
C SER A 422 -19.95 5.14 22.80
N LEU A 423 -18.77 5.59 23.22
CA LEU A 423 -17.51 4.85 23.06
C LEU A 423 -17.50 3.55 23.89
N ARG A 424 -17.25 2.43 23.22
CA ARG A 424 -17.16 1.07 23.74
C ARG A 424 -15.73 0.55 23.79
N ASP A 425 -14.97 0.80 22.73
CA ASP A 425 -13.59 0.33 22.61
C ASP A 425 -12.65 1.53 22.48
N LEU A 426 -11.65 1.59 23.36
CA LEU A 426 -10.61 2.62 23.31
C LEU A 426 -9.26 1.90 23.26
N ALA A 427 -8.56 2.00 22.14
CA ALA A 427 -7.17 1.59 22.02
C ALA A 427 -6.28 2.83 22.10
N ILE A 428 -5.22 2.76 22.88
CA ILE A 428 -4.23 3.82 22.99
C ILE A 428 -2.85 3.16 22.86
N GLU A 429 -2.13 3.52 21.82
CA GLU A 429 -0.79 3.04 21.52
C GLU A 429 0.21 4.21 21.55
N GLY A 430 1.18 4.14 22.47
CA GLY A 430 2.19 5.19 22.67
C GLY A 430 2.54 5.48 24.14
N ASP A 431 3.41 6.48 24.33
CA ASP A 431 3.89 6.88 25.66
C ASP A 431 2.89 7.85 26.34
N LEU A 432 2.11 7.33 27.29
CA LEU A 432 1.17 8.10 28.10
C LEU A 432 1.89 8.92 29.19
N SER A 433 1.66 10.24 29.23
CA SER A 433 2.15 11.10 30.31
C SER A 433 1.38 10.89 31.62
N GLU A 434 1.93 11.36 32.75
CA GLU A 434 1.20 11.35 34.03
C GLU A 434 -0.07 12.19 33.96
N LYS A 435 -0.06 13.30 33.20
CA LYS A 435 -1.24 14.13 32.94
C LYS A 435 -2.31 13.31 32.22
N SER A 436 -1.97 12.67 31.10
CA SER A 436 -2.89 11.84 30.32
C SER A 436 -3.50 10.70 31.16
N LEU A 437 -2.70 10.06 32.03
CA LEU A 437 -3.20 9.06 32.98
C LEU A 437 -4.12 9.65 34.05
N ALA A 438 -3.82 10.85 34.56
CA ALA A 438 -4.66 11.55 35.52
C ALA A 438 -6.00 11.97 34.90
N ASP A 439 -5.98 12.45 33.65
CA ASP A 439 -7.16 12.82 32.89
C ASP A 439 -8.07 11.61 32.67
N LEU A 440 -7.50 10.46 32.24
CA LEU A 440 -8.27 9.21 32.14
C LEU A 440 -8.89 8.82 33.48
N ARG A 441 -8.15 8.88 34.59
CA ARG A 441 -8.72 8.56 35.93
C ARG A 441 -9.86 9.50 36.30
N ALA A 442 -9.68 10.80 36.08
CA ALA A 442 -10.71 11.80 36.36
C ALA A 442 -11.96 11.54 35.51
N LEU A 443 -11.77 11.24 34.23
CA LEU A 443 -12.82 10.89 33.29
C LEU A 443 -13.65 9.69 33.79
N PHE A 444 -13.00 8.61 34.26
CA PHE A 444 -13.70 7.44 34.78
C PHE A 444 -14.36 7.68 36.14
N ALA A 445 -13.74 8.45 37.03
CA ALA A 445 -14.28 8.79 38.35
C ALA A 445 -15.56 9.63 38.25
N ASP A 446 -15.59 10.54 37.28
CA ASP A 446 -16.73 11.41 37.00
C ASP A 446 -17.90 10.71 36.27
N GLY A 447 -17.77 9.40 36.01
CA GLY A 447 -18.72 8.65 35.20
C GLY A 447 -18.71 9.08 33.73
N GLY A 448 -17.59 9.60 33.22
CA GLY A 448 -17.30 9.64 31.79
C GLY A 448 -17.09 8.23 31.22
N LEU A 449 -17.22 8.11 29.89
CA LEU A 449 -17.08 6.85 29.15
C LEU A 449 -17.89 5.70 29.77
N ARG A 450 -19.20 5.92 29.95
CA ARG A 450 -20.10 4.98 30.64
C ARG A 450 -20.25 3.65 29.90
N ASN A 451 -20.15 3.71 28.58
CA ASN A 451 -20.34 2.58 27.68
C ASN A 451 -19.05 1.84 27.33
N LEU A 452 -17.90 2.29 27.85
CA LEU A 452 -16.61 1.67 27.54
C LEU A 452 -16.55 0.26 28.12
N THR A 453 -16.33 -0.72 27.24
CA THR A 453 -16.20 -2.14 27.55
C THR A 453 -14.76 -2.62 27.50
N ASN A 454 -13.98 -2.11 26.53
CA ASN A 454 -12.58 -2.50 26.36
C ASN A 454 -11.67 -1.27 26.33
N LEU A 455 -10.57 -1.34 27.08
CA LEU A 455 -9.47 -0.40 27.03
C LEU A 455 -8.18 -1.16 26.70
N THR A 456 -7.62 -0.95 25.52
CA THR A 456 -6.34 -1.54 25.13
C THR A 456 -5.25 -0.49 25.27
N LEU A 457 -4.28 -0.74 26.14
CA LEU A 457 -3.12 0.14 26.32
C LEU A 457 -1.87 -0.58 25.78
N ARG A 458 -1.36 -0.11 24.64
CA ARG A 458 -0.13 -0.59 24.02
C ARG A 458 0.99 0.40 24.33
N GLN A 459 1.76 0.12 25.36
CA GLN A 459 2.87 1.00 25.76
C GLN A 459 4.19 0.53 25.17
N THR A 460 4.90 1.47 24.57
CA THR A 460 6.24 1.28 24.00
C THR A 460 7.34 1.51 25.04
N ASN A 461 7.13 2.35 26.06
CA ASN A 461 8.06 2.52 27.19
C ASN A 461 7.34 2.76 28.52
N ILE A 462 7.28 1.73 29.37
CA ILE A 462 6.93 1.93 30.79
C ILE A 462 8.20 2.36 31.53
N SER A 463 8.41 3.67 31.70
CA SER A 463 9.47 4.09 32.62
C SER A 463 9.11 3.71 34.06
N LYS A 464 10.10 3.27 34.85
CA LYS A 464 9.92 2.62 36.16
C LYS A 464 9.14 3.44 37.22
N GLY A 465 8.86 4.73 36.96
CA GLY A 465 8.05 5.59 37.83
C GLY A 465 6.54 5.47 37.67
N PHE A 466 6.05 4.87 36.57
CA PHE A 466 4.61 4.90 36.22
C PHE A 466 3.76 3.76 36.83
N SER A 467 4.35 2.82 37.55
CA SER A 467 3.64 1.61 38.01
C SER A 467 2.48 1.91 38.95
N THR A 468 2.65 2.83 39.90
CA THR A 468 1.62 3.14 40.91
C THR A 468 0.40 3.79 40.29
N GLY A 469 0.62 4.71 39.35
CA GLY A 469 -0.45 5.36 38.63
C GLY A 469 -1.21 4.39 37.72
N TYR A 470 -0.49 3.52 37.03
CA TYR A 470 -1.07 2.55 36.13
C TYR A 470 -1.93 1.51 36.87
N GLU A 471 -1.39 0.93 37.94
CA GLU A 471 -2.12 -0.04 38.79
C GLU A 471 -3.42 0.56 39.34
N GLY A 472 -3.39 1.83 39.75
CA GLY A 472 -4.58 2.55 40.20
C GLY A 472 -5.64 2.69 39.10
N LEU A 473 -5.24 2.95 37.86
CA LEU A 473 -6.16 3.03 36.71
C LEU A 473 -6.77 1.65 36.40
N VAL A 474 -5.94 0.60 36.33
CA VAL A 474 -6.40 -0.78 36.07
C VAL A 474 -7.38 -1.25 37.15
N ALA A 475 -7.07 -0.98 38.42
CA ALA A 475 -7.96 -1.33 39.53
C ALA A 475 -9.31 -0.59 39.45
N ALA A 476 -9.30 0.70 39.14
CA ALA A 476 -10.52 1.50 38.97
C ALA A 476 -11.39 1.01 37.81
N LEU A 477 -10.77 0.60 36.70
CA LEU A 477 -11.45 0.08 35.51
C LEU A 477 -12.02 -1.32 35.74
N GLY A 478 -11.29 -2.18 36.44
CA GLY A 478 -11.77 -3.52 36.81
C GLY A 478 -13.04 -3.48 37.66
N GLN A 479 -13.18 -2.49 38.56
CA GLN A 479 -14.41 -2.30 39.34
C GLN A 479 -15.63 -1.93 38.49
N ARG A 480 -15.41 -1.37 37.29
CA ARG A 480 -16.46 -1.02 36.32
C ARG A 480 -16.72 -2.12 35.29
N GLY A 481 -16.02 -3.25 35.37
CA GLY A 481 -16.14 -4.34 34.41
C GLY A 481 -15.51 -4.05 33.04
N VAL A 482 -14.62 -3.06 32.96
CA VAL A 482 -13.86 -2.75 31.74
C VAL A 482 -12.67 -3.70 31.65
N THR A 483 -12.54 -4.40 30.53
CA THR A 483 -11.36 -5.23 30.25
C THR A 483 -10.21 -4.34 29.86
N VAL A 484 -9.10 -4.43 30.62
CA VAL A 484 -7.87 -3.72 30.29
C VAL A 484 -6.86 -4.71 29.72
N GLU A 485 -6.57 -4.59 28.43
CA GLU A 485 -5.51 -5.38 27.78
C GLU A 485 -4.21 -4.58 27.74
N THR A 486 -3.16 -5.19 28.27
CA THR A 486 -1.85 -4.55 28.43
C THR A 486 -0.86 -5.30 27.56
N LEU A 487 -0.48 -4.70 26.45
CA LEU A 487 0.51 -5.26 25.55
C LEU A 487 1.80 -4.51 25.77
N ASN A 488 2.66 -5.11 26.58
CA ASN A 488 4.00 -4.62 26.79
C ASN A 488 4.84 -5.05 25.60
N VAL A 489 5.00 -4.16 24.62
CA VAL A 489 5.89 -4.40 23.49
C VAL A 489 7.30 -4.19 24.00
N GLY A 490 7.82 -5.18 24.72
CA GLY A 490 9.18 -5.12 25.23
C GLY A 490 10.11 -4.85 24.06
N ARG A 491 10.96 -3.82 24.18
CA ARG A 491 12.18 -3.72 23.39
C ARG A 491 13.01 -4.96 23.73
N GLY A 492 12.75 -6.08 23.05
CA GLY A 492 13.75 -7.11 22.91
C GLY A 492 15.01 -6.45 22.35
N ASP A 493 16.19 -6.90 22.78
CA ASP A 493 17.48 -6.44 22.30
C ASP A 493 17.60 -6.63 20.77
N CYS A 494 17.00 -5.73 20.02
CA CYS A 494 16.93 -5.70 18.58
C CYS A 494 17.92 -4.65 18.09
N ASN A 495 19.21 -4.95 18.17
CA ASN A 495 20.22 -4.30 17.31
C ASN A 495 20.12 -4.77 15.84
N GLY A 496 19.11 -5.60 15.51
CA GLY A 496 18.65 -5.82 14.15
C GLY A 496 17.29 -5.13 13.99
N GLN A 497 17.27 -4.01 13.27
CA GLN A 497 16.04 -3.36 12.83
C GLN A 497 15.22 -4.39 12.04
N ARG A 498 14.06 -4.79 12.57
CA ARG A 498 13.00 -5.30 11.71
C ARG A 498 12.45 -4.10 10.94
N PRO A 499 12.40 -4.13 9.61
CA PRO A 499 11.68 -3.11 8.86
C PRO A 499 10.23 -3.12 9.35
N VAL A 500 9.66 -1.93 9.54
CA VAL A 500 8.21 -1.76 9.51
C VAL A 500 7.80 -2.23 8.11
N ASP A 501 7.02 -3.29 8.08
CA ASP A 501 6.61 -3.93 6.84
C ASP A 501 5.47 -3.10 6.24
N ASP A 502 5.80 -2.15 5.36
CA ASP A 502 4.80 -1.39 4.58
C ASP A 502 4.03 -2.32 3.62
N SER A 503 4.46 -3.58 3.45
CA SER A 503 3.75 -4.62 2.69
C SER A 503 2.46 -5.14 3.35
N LEU A 504 2.20 -4.82 4.63
CA LEU A 504 0.91 -5.09 5.28
C LEU A 504 -0.26 -4.25 4.71
N TRP A 505 0.01 -3.28 3.84
CA TRP A 505 -1.00 -2.42 3.21
C TRP A 505 -1.23 -2.73 1.72
N SER A 506 -0.47 -3.68 1.17
CA SER A 506 -0.64 -4.21 -0.20
C SER A 506 -1.41 -5.53 -0.27
N ASP A 507 -1.65 -6.19 0.86
CA ASP A 507 -2.62 -7.26 0.94
C ASP A 507 -4.04 -6.69 1.11
N GLU A 508 -4.98 -7.22 0.32
CA GLU A 508 -6.41 -6.96 0.44
C GLU A 508 -6.81 -6.85 1.92
N VAL A 509 -7.29 -5.68 2.34
CA VAL A 509 -8.29 -5.64 3.41
C VAL A 509 -9.51 -6.38 2.84
N GLN A 510 -9.50 -7.71 2.92
CA GLN A 510 -10.69 -8.50 2.69
C GLN A 510 -11.70 -8.02 3.73
N ALA A 511 -12.77 -7.38 3.26
CA ALA A 511 -13.94 -7.13 4.07
C ALA A 511 -14.30 -8.42 4.83
N PRO A 512 -14.64 -8.36 6.13
CA PRO A 512 -14.87 -9.54 6.93
C PRO A 512 -15.91 -10.43 6.27
N SER A 513 -15.50 -11.62 5.82
CA SER A 513 -16.43 -12.60 5.24
C SER A 513 -17.48 -12.97 6.29
N CYS A 514 -18.74 -12.61 6.04
CA CYS A 514 -19.85 -13.08 6.84
C CYS A 514 -19.96 -14.60 6.68
N ILE A 515 -19.66 -15.34 7.74
CA ILE A 515 -19.97 -16.77 7.86
C ILE A 515 -21.50 -16.91 7.73
N PRO A 516 -22.03 -17.75 6.82
CA PRO A 516 -23.46 -18.02 6.81
C PRO A 516 -23.81 -18.87 8.04
N MET A 517 -24.80 -18.42 8.82
CA MET A 517 -25.56 -19.32 9.71
C MET A 517 -26.34 -20.35 8.91
#